data_AF-A0A522TDD8-F1
#
_entry.id   AF-A0A522TDD8-F1
#
_cell.length_a   1.000
_cell.length_b   1.000
_cell.length_c   1.000
_cell.angle_alpha   90.00
_cell.angle_beta   90.00
_cell.angle_gamma   90.00
#
_symmetry.space_group_name_H-M   'P 1'
#
loop_
_entity.id
_entity.type
_entity.pdbx_description
1 polymer ?
#
loop_
_entity_poly.entity_id
_entity_poly.type
_entity_poly.pdbx_seq_one_letter_code
_entity_poly.pdbx_strand_id
1 'polypeptide(L)'
;MLRVPPHSKQHTIPKCYLKAWCDPKTPAGHSPYVWHISKDGPAIKNRSPEKSFTATDRYTITLPNGQRELVLEETLSRLEGDFVGVLSRVRRYEKLTDHDRARLCTFAAAMCARTYAAGEHWRDNLTRLRDQTAALAKARGAGTVATSELDELIQAAPQVHLATTLKMLPELLFQWR
;
A
#
# COMPACT_ATOMS: atom_id res chain seq x y z
N MET A 1 -17.79 6.79 19.56
CA MET A 1 -17.62 5.95 18.34
C MET A 1 -17.61 6.87 17.13
N LEU A 2 -16.46 7.04 16.47
CA LEU A 2 -16.38 7.80 15.22
C LEU A 2 -17.06 6.99 14.11
N ARG A 3 -18.03 7.60 13.44
CA ARG A 3 -18.74 7.01 12.30
C ARG A 3 -17.72 6.82 11.16
N VAL A 4 -17.36 5.58 10.87
CA VAL A 4 -16.50 5.26 9.73
C VAL A 4 -17.27 5.62 8.45
N PRO A 5 -16.75 6.50 7.58
CA PRO A 5 -17.37 6.78 6.29
C PRO A 5 -17.56 5.48 5.49
N PRO A 6 -18.66 5.32 4.75
CA PRO A 6 -18.95 4.07 4.03
C PRO A 6 -17.84 3.69 3.03
N HIS A 7 -17.13 4.71 2.54
CA HIS A 7 -15.97 4.58 1.67
C HIS A 7 -14.92 5.64 2.03
N SER A 8 -13.64 5.25 2.06
CA SER A 8 -12.53 6.17 2.28
C SER A 8 -11.56 6.13 1.10
N LYS A 9 -11.11 7.30 0.64
CA LYS A 9 -10.02 7.40 -0.34
C LYS A 9 -8.70 7.28 0.39
N GLN A 10 -8.02 6.16 0.17
CA GLN A 10 -6.77 5.79 0.82
C GLN A 10 -5.61 5.96 -0.15
N HIS A 11 -4.48 6.47 0.33
CA HIS A 11 -3.32 6.74 -0.52
C HIS A 11 -2.52 5.47 -0.83
N THR A 12 -2.33 5.17 -2.12
CA THR A 12 -1.38 4.17 -2.60
C THR A 12 0.03 4.74 -2.74
N ILE A 13 0.15 6.06 -2.90
CA ILE A 13 1.40 6.81 -2.69
C ILE A 13 1.09 7.95 -1.71
N PRO A 14 1.79 8.02 -0.56
CA PRO A 14 1.42 8.92 0.52
C PRO A 14 1.69 10.39 0.17
N LYS A 15 0.84 11.29 0.70
CA LYS A 15 0.96 12.75 0.46
C LYS A 15 2.33 13.27 0.90
N CYS A 16 2.88 12.76 2.00
CA CYS A 16 4.19 13.18 2.52
C CYS A 16 5.33 12.94 1.52
N TYR A 17 5.25 11.86 0.74
CA TYR A 17 6.19 11.54 -0.32
C TYR A 17 5.95 12.41 -1.56
N LEU A 18 4.69 12.49 -2.02
CA LEU A 18 4.30 13.22 -3.23
C LEU A 18 4.63 14.72 -3.17
N LYS A 19 4.63 15.33 -1.98
CA LYS A 19 5.02 16.74 -1.80
C LYS A 19 6.41 17.06 -2.33
N ALA A 20 7.34 16.11 -2.31
CA ALA A 20 8.69 16.31 -2.86
C ALA A 20 8.74 16.34 -4.39
N TRP A 21 7.66 15.91 -5.06
CA TRP A 21 7.53 15.81 -6.52
C TRP A 21 6.63 16.89 -7.12
N CYS A 22 6.15 17.82 -6.30
CA CYS A 22 5.36 18.93 -6.79
C CYS A 22 6.17 19.80 -7.75
N ASP A 23 5.53 20.31 -8.79
CA ASP A 23 6.16 21.20 -9.77
C ASP A 23 6.65 22.49 -9.07
N PRO A 24 7.97 22.77 -9.07
CA PRO A 24 8.50 23.99 -8.45
C PRO A 24 8.06 25.26 -9.18
N LYS A 25 7.54 25.16 -10.42
CA LYS A 25 6.99 26.26 -11.22
C LYS A 25 5.47 26.40 -11.07
N THR A 26 4.86 25.77 -10.06
CA THR A 26 3.45 26.00 -9.72
C THR A 26 3.22 27.51 -9.56
N PRO A 27 2.30 28.14 -10.34
CA PRO A 27 2.07 29.57 -10.25
C PRO A 27 1.60 30.02 -8.86
N ALA A 28 1.94 31.25 -8.47
CA ALA A 28 1.47 31.83 -7.21
C ALA A 28 -0.07 31.84 -7.15
N GLY A 29 -0.63 31.46 -5.99
CA GLY A 29 -2.08 31.32 -5.80
C GLY A 29 -2.67 29.98 -6.24
N HIS A 30 -1.89 29.09 -6.88
CA HIS A 30 -2.32 27.74 -7.23
C HIS A 30 -1.89 26.72 -6.17
N SER A 31 -2.70 25.67 -6.00
CA SER A 31 -2.32 24.53 -5.17
C SER A 31 -1.15 23.75 -5.82
N PRO A 32 -0.12 23.34 -5.05
CA PRO A 32 0.94 22.48 -5.55
C PRO A 32 0.38 21.22 -6.22
N TYR A 33 0.95 20.86 -7.37
CA TYR A 33 0.51 19.71 -8.15
C TYR A 33 1.68 18.83 -8.61
N VAL A 34 1.38 17.56 -8.85
CA VAL A 34 2.26 16.60 -9.51
C VAL A 34 1.75 16.34 -10.92
N TRP A 35 2.68 16.09 -11.85
CA TRP A 35 2.35 15.72 -13.23
C TRP A 35 2.09 14.22 -13.31
N HIS A 36 0.91 13.85 -13.84
CA HIS A 36 0.54 12.49 -14.19
C HIS A 36 0.76 12.33 -15.67
N ILE A 37 1.71 11.48 -16.03
CA ILE A 37 2.07 11.16 -17.41
C ILE A 37 1.67 9.71 -17.65
N SER A 38 0.80 9.47 -18.63
CA SER A 38 0.44 8.10 -19.01
C SER A 38 1.64 7.37 -19.59
N LYS A 39 1.79 6.09 -19.25
CA LYS A 39 2.80 5.23 -19.87
C LYS A 39 2.49 4.97 -21.35
N ASP A 40 1.20 4.87 -21.69
CA ASP A 40 0.72 4.34 -22.98
C ASP A 40 0.21 5.43 -23.95
N GLY A 41 0.46 6.72 -23.67
CA GLY A 41 -0.02 7.77 -24.56
C GLY A 41 0.26 9.21 -24.09
N PRO A 42 -0.17 10.22 -24.87
CA PRO A 42 0.19 11.63 -24.64
C PRO A 42 -0.59 12.29 -23.49
N ALA A 43 -1.36 11.53 -22.71
CA ALA A 43 -2.18 12.07 -21.64
C ALA A 43 -1.29 12.58 -20.49
N ILE A 44 -1.20 13.91 -20.40
CA ILE A 44 -0.51 14.63 -19.33
C ILE A 44 -1.56 15.43 -18.56
N LYS A 45 -1.62 15.24 -17.24
CA LYS A 45 -2.56 15.96 -16.36
C LYS A 45 -1.85 16.39 -15.09
N ASN A 46 -2.10 17.60 -14.61
CA ASN A 46 -1.67 17.99 -13.27
C ASN A 46 -2.75 17.62 -12.24
N ARG A 47 -2.33 17.16 -11.06
CA ARG A 47 -3.24 16.91 -9.92
C ARG A 47 -2.57 17.24 -8.60
N SER A 48 -3.35 17.73 -7.64
CA SER A 48 -2.88 17.94 -6.28
C SER A 48 -2.47 16.60 -5.65
N PRO A 49 -1.37 16.51 -4.87
CA PRO A 49 -0.96 15.30 -4.16
C PRO A 49 -2.09 14.60 -3.40
N GLU A 50 -3.01 15.37 -2.82
CA GLU A 50 -4.16 14.85 -2.08
C GLU A 50 -5.16 14.06 -2.93
N LYS A 51 -5.30 14.41 -4.22
CA LYS A 51 -6.23 13.78 -5.15
C LYS A 51 -5.53 12.81 -6.09
N SER A 52 -4.25 12.54 -5.85
CA SER A 52 -3.38 11.71 -6.67
C SER A 52 -3.09 10.40 -5.97
N PHE A 53 -3.00 9.32 -6.75
CA PHE A 53 -2.61 7.99 -6.27
C PHE A 53 -3.41 7.55 -5.04
N THR A 54 -4.73 7.60 -5.15
CA THR A 54 -5.68 7.12 -4.14
C THR A 54 -6.51 5.97 -4.69
N ALA A 55 -6.90 5.02 -3.83
CA ALA A 55 -7.90 3.99 -4.09
C ALA A 55 -8.99 4.04 -3.02
N THR A 56 -10.22 3.69 -3.38
CA THR A 56 -11.30 3.52 -2.41
C THR A 56 -11.11 2.21 -1.65
N ASP A 57 -11.08 2.27 -0.32
CA ASP A 57 -11.10 1.12 0.61
C ASP A 57 -10.02 0.05 0.40
N ARG A 58 -8.92 0.40 -0.27
CA ARG A 58 -7.84 -0.51 -0.66
C ARG A 58 -7.23 -1.32 0.48
N TYR A 59 -7.11 -0.69 1.65
CA TYR A 59 -6.52 -1.24 2.86
C TYR A 59 -7.57 -1.48 3.95
N THR A 60 -8.86 -1.36 3.62
CA THR A 60 -9.94 -1.73 4.54
C THR A 60 -10.10 -3.24 4.53
N ILE A 61 -10.18 -3.84 5.70
CA ILE A 61 -10.52 -5.26 5.86
C ILE A 61 -12.01 -5.35 6.19
N THR A 62 -12.76 -6.19 5.47
CA THR A 62 -14.17 -6.46 5.76
C THR A 62 -14.26 -7.80 6.48
N LEU A 63 -14.76 -7.79 7.71
CA LEU A 63 -14.97 -9.00 8.52
C LEU A 63 -16.23 -9.76 8.07
N PRO A 64 -16.38 -11.05 8.42
CA PRO A 64 -17.54 -11.86 8.03
C PRO A 64 -18.90 -11.29 8.48
N ASN A 65 -18.93 -10.53 9.57
CA ASN A 65 -20.12 -9.82 10.06
C ASN A 65 -20.42 -8.51 9.32
N GLY A 66 -19.66 -8.18 8.27
CA GLY A 66 -19.77 -6.93 7.51
C GLY A 66 -19.08 -5.72 8.17
N GLN A 67 -18.46 -5.88 9.34
CA GLN A 67 -17.72 -4.82 10.00
C GLN A 67 -16.45 -4.46 9.22
N ARG A 68 -16.12 -3.18 9.21
CA ARG A 68 -14.92 -2.63 8.58
C ARG A 68 -13.83 -2.41 9.61
N GLU A 69 -12.65 -2.96 9.34
CA GLU A 69 -11.44 -2.77 10.12
C GLU A 69 -10.45 -1.88 9.34
N LEU A 70 -9.99 -0.81 9.98
CA LEU A 70 -9.11 0.22 9.39
C LEU A 70 -7.67 0.12 9.88
N VAL A 71 -7.30 -0.96 10.56
CA VAL A 71 -5.98 -1.14 11.19
C VAL A 71 -4.81 -0.89 10.25
N LEU A 72 -4.92 -1.27 8.97
CA LEU A 72 -3.88 -1.00 7.98
C LEU A 72 -3.79 0.49 7.66
N GLU A 73 -4.91 1.17 7.42
CA GLU A 73 -4.94 2.61 7.16
C GLU A 73 -4.37 3.41 8.34
N GLU A 74 -4.75 3.06 9.57
CA GLU A 74 -4.23 3.70 10.79
C GLU A 74 -2.72 3.45 10.96
N THR A 75 -2.26 2.25 10.63
CA THR A 75 -0.83 1.92 10.65
C THR A 75 -0.05 2.73 9.63
N LEU A 76 -0.56 2.83 8.41
CA LEU A 76 0.05 3.61 7.36
C LEU A 76 0.09 5.10 7.70
N SER A 77 -0.99 5.65 8.29
CA SER A 77 -1.05 7.04 8.73
C SER A 77 0.03 7.35 9.79
N ARG A 78 0.23 6.46 10.76
CA ARG A 78 1.31 6.58 11.77
C ARG A 78 2.69 6.52 11.12
N LEU A 79 2.91 5.57 10.19
CA LEU A 79 4.17 5.45 9.46
C LEU A 79 4.51 6.70 8.65
N GLU A 80 3.50 7.33 8.03
CA GLU A 80 3.67 8.59 7.30
C GLU A 80 4.10 9.73 8.23
N GLY A 81 3.51 9.83 9.43
CA GLY A 81 3.92 10.80 10.45
C GLY A 81 5.35 10.59 10.92
N ASP A 82 5.72 9.35 11.24
CA ASP A 82 7.07 8.97 11.65
C ASP A 82 8.11 9.29 10.56
N PHE A 83 7.78 8.99 9.29
CA PHE A 83 8.65 9.27 8.16
C PHE A 83 8.87 10.77 7.96
N VAL A 84 7.87 11.63 8.14
CA VAL A 84 8.05 13.09 8.06
C VAL A 84 9.09 13.58 9.07
N GLY A 85 9.07 13.02 10.29
CA GLY A 85 10.08 13.30 11.30
C GLY A 85 11.49 12.91 10.84
N VAL A 86 11.66 11.69 10.34
CA VAL A 86 12.95 11.19 9.83
C VAL A 86 13.43 12.00 8.61
N LEU A 87 12.55 12.29 7.65
CA LEU A 87 12.88 13.05 6.45
C LEU A 87 13.38 14.46 6.81
N SER A 88 12.82 15.09 7.84
CA SER A 88 13.30 16.38 8.32
C SER A 88 14.74 16.32 8.83
N ARG A 89 15.14 15.23 9.50
CA ARG A 89 16.51 15.01 9.97
C ARG A 89 17.47 14.75 8.81
N VAL A 90 17.05 13.91 7.86
CA VAL A 90 17.81 13.64 6.63
C VAL A 90 18.11 14.93 5.86
N ARG A 91 17.12 15.81 5.69
CA ARG A 91 17.29 17.10 4.99
C ARG A 91 18.26 18.05 5.68
N ARG A 92 18.43 17.94 7.00
CA ARG A 92 19.40 18.71 7.79
C ARG A 92 20.75 18.00 7.92
N TYR A 93 20.95 16.89 7.21
CA TYR A 93 22.17 16.07 7.28
C TYR A 93 22.50 15.59 8.69
N GLU A 94 21.47 15.38 9.53
CA GLU A 94 21.65 14.86 10.87
C GLU A 94 21.96 13.35 10.85
N LYS A 95 22.79 12.91 11.80
CA LYS A 95 23.05 11.48 12.00
C LYS A 95 21.76 10.80 12.46
N LEU A 96 21.31 9.80 11.70
CA LEU A 96 20.13 9.02 12.06
C LEU A 96 20.43 8.04 13.20
N THR A 97 19.52 7.95 14.16
CA THR A 97 19.54 6.90 15.18
C THR A 97 19.12 5.56 14.58
N ASP A 98 19.37 4.44 15.27
CA ASP A 98 18.84 3.14 14.85
C ASP A 98 17.31 3.14 14.76
N HIS A 99 16.63 3.89 15.65
CA HIS A 99 15.19 4.05 15.59
C HIS A 99 14.72 4.82 14.34
N ASP A 100 15.43 5.90 13.96
CA ASP A 100 15.14 6.64 12.73
C ASP A 100 15.35 5.75 11.50
N ARG A 101 16.41 4.94 11.49
CA ARG A 101 16.67 3.96 10.43
C ARG A 101 15.57 2.91 10.34
N ALA A 102 15.12 2.35 11.48
CA ALA A 102 14.05 1.36 11.50
C ALA A 102 12.74 1.93 10.93
N ARG A 103 12.40 3.18 11.27
CA ARG A 103 11.27 3.91 10.69
C ARG A 103 11.41 4.11 9.19
N LEU A 104 12.61 4.48 8.72
CA LEU A 104 12.90 4.62 7.29
C LEU A 104 12.74 3.30 6.54
N CYS A 105 13.29 2.20 7.06
CA CYS A 105 13.14 0.85 6.49
C CYS A 105 11.66 0.44 6.44
N THR A 106 10.89 0.73 7.50
CA THR A 106 9.47 0.40 7.55
C THR A 106 8.66 1.21 6.54
N PHE A 107 8.95 2.50 6.41
CA PHE A 107 8.32 3.34 5.39
C PHE A 107 8.67 2.85 3.98
N ALA A 108 9.94 2.52 3.71
CA ALA A 108 10.36 1.98 2.42
C ALA A 108 9.65 0.66 2.09
N ALA A 109 9.54 -0.25 3.07
CA ALA A 109 8.78 -1.50 2.90
C ALA A 109 7.30 -1.24 2.56
N ALA A 110 6.67 -0.27 3.24
CA ALA A 110 5.30 0.12 2.93
C ALA A 110 5.18 0.65 1.49
N MET A 111 6.14 1.49 1.04
CA MET A 111 6.16 2.01 -0.33
C MET A 111 6.26 0.90 -1.38
N CYS A 112 7.05 -0.14 -1.14
CA CYS A 112 7.14 -1.30 -2.03
C CYS A 112 5.80 -2.04 -2.15
N ALA A 113 5.07 -2.22 -1.03
CA ALA A 113 3.85 -3.01 -1.00
C ALA A 113 2.59 -2.26 -1.47
N ARG A 114 2.59 -0.93 -1.42
CA ARG A 114 1.39 -0.10 -1.69
C ARG A 114 1.07 0.08 -3.17
N THR A 115 1.90 -0.42 -4.08
CA THR A 115 1.64 -0.28 -5.53
C THR A 115 0.42 -1.09 -5.97
N TYR A 116 -0.34 -0.57 -6.93
CA TYR A 116 -1.48 -1.30 -7.51
C TYR A 116 -1.05 -2.64 -8.10
N ALA A 117 0.05 -2.62 -8.88
CA ALA A 117 0.59 -3.79 -9.55
C ALA A 117 0.97 -4.90 -8.57
N ALA A 118 1.54 -4.58 -7.40
CA ALA A 118 1.90 -5.59 -6.42
C ALA A 118 0.66 -6.32 -5.87
N GLY A 119 -0.38 -5.60 -5.47
CA GLY A 119 -1.58 -6.24 -4.95
C GLY A 119 -2.36 -7.04 -6.01
N GLU A 120 -2.39 -6.60 -7.27
CA GLU A 120 -2.99 -7.39 -8.36
C GLU A 120 -2.15 -8.62 -8.69
N HIS A 121 -0.82 -8.51 -8.71
CA HIS A 121 0.06 -9.66 -8.87
C HIS A 121 -0.17 -10.72 -7.79
N TRP A 122 -0.34 -10.31 -6.53
CA TRP A 122 -0.65 -11.23 -5.43
C TRP A 122 -2.02 -11.88 -5.58
N ARG A 123 -3.03 -11.12 -6.02
CA ARG A 123 -4.36 -11.66 -6.34
C ARG A 123 -4.28 -12.74 -7.43
N ASP A 124 -3.58 -12.44 -8.52
CA ASP A 124 -3.41 -13.37 -9.65
C ASP A 124 -2.65 -14.62 -9.24
N ASN A 125 -1.61 -14.46 -8.41
CA ASN A 125 -0.84 -15.58 -7.90
C ASN A 125 -1.68 -16.51 -7.02
N LEU A 126 -2.47 -15.95 -6.09
CA LEU A 126 -3.38 -16.73 -5.24
C LEU A 126 -4.49 -17.42 -6.04
N THR A 127 -5.02 -16.74 -7.05
CA THR A 127 -5.99 -17.32 -8.00
C THR A 127 -5.41 -18.53 -8.70
N ARG A 128 -4.18 -18.42 -9.21
CA ARG A 128 -3.47 -19.53 -9.85
C ARG A 128 -3.26 -20.70 -8.89
N LEU A 129 -2.87 -20.43 -7.64
CA LEU A 129 -2.68 -21.47 -6.62
C LEU A 129 -3.99 -22.21 -6.30
N ARG A 130 -5.10 -21.49 -6.21
CA ARG A 130 -6.44 -22.08 -6.03
C ARG A 130 -6.80 -22.98 -7.19
N ASP A 131 -6.61 -22.52 -8.42
CA ASP A 131 -6.97 -23.28 -9.62
C ASP A 131 -6.11 -24.55 -9.75
N GLN A 132 -4.81 -24.46 -9.42
CA GLN A 132 -3.91 -25.62 -9.35
C GLN A 132 -4.36 -26.63 -8.28
N THR A 133 -4.76 -26.15 -7.10
CA THR A 133 -5.23 -27.00 -6.00
C THR A 133 -6.51 -27.75 -6.38
N ALA A 134 -7.47 -27.04 -7.01
CA ALA A 134 -8.70 -27.64 -7.50
C ALA A 134 -8.44 -28.69 -8.60
N ALA A 135 -7.52 -28.42 -9.53
CA ALA A 135 -7.14 -29.36 -10.57
C ALA A 135 -6.49 -30.64 -9.99
N LEU A 136 -5.60 -30.49 -9.01
CA LEU A 136 -4.96 -31.63 -8.32
C LEU A 136 -5.97 -32.49 -7.55
N ALA A 137 -6.92 -31.87 -6.86
CA ALA A 137 -7.98 -32.57 -6.14
C ALA A 137 -8.84 -33.44 -7.09
N LYS A 138 -9.24 -32.86 -8.22
CA LYS A 138 -9.98 -33.57 -9.27
C LYS A 138 -9.18 -34.75 -9.82
N ALA A 139 -7.89 -34.54 -10.12
CA ALA A 139 -7.02 -35.58 -10.66
C ALA A 139 -6.80 -36.75 -9.68
N ARG A 140 -6.81 -36.48 -8.37
CA ARG A 140 -6.63 -37.50 -7.32
C ARG A 140 -7.93 -38.19 -6.88
N GLY A 141 -9.06 -37.85 -7.49
CA GLY A 141 -10.37 -38.37 -7.07
C GLY A 141 -10.77 -37.91 -5.66
N ALA A 142 -10.13 -36.88 -5.11
CA ALA A 142 -10.33 -36.41 -3.75
C ALA A 142 -11.61 -35.56 -3.58
N GLY A 143 -12.51 -35.52 -4.57
CA GLY A 143 -13.69 -34.66 -4.59
C GLY A 143 -13.33 -33.17 -4.68
N THR A 144 -14.29 -32.31 -4.36
CA THR A 144 -14.12 -30.85 -4.37
C THR A 144 -13.33 -30.42 -3.13
N VAL A 145 -12.17 -29.78 -3.30
CA VAL A 145 -11.47 -29.13 -2.18
C VAL A 145 -12.20 -27.84 -1.82
N ALA A 146 -12.48 -27.64 -0.54
CA ALA A 146 -12.98 -26.36 -0.04
C ALA A 146 -11.90 -25.29 -0.27
N THR A 147 -12.13 -24.37 -1.21
CA THR A 147 -11.23 -23.27 -1.55
C THR A 147 -11.51 -21.99 -0.76
N SER A 148 -12.41 -22.05 0.23
CA SER A 148 -12.91 -20.86 0.93
C SER A 148 -11.79 -20.00 1.54
N GLU A 149 -10.76 -20.62 2.10
CA GLU A 149 -9.60 -19.89 2.65
C GLU A 149 -8.81 -19.15 1.56
N LEU A 150 -8.56 -19.79 0.41
CA LEU A 150 -7.89 -19.13 -0.72
C LEU A 150 -8.76 -18.03 -1.33
N ASP A 151 -10.07 -18.24 -1.40
CA ASP A 151 -11.00 -17.23 -1.90
C ASP A 151 -11.04 -15.99 -0.98
N GLU A 152 -11.01 -16.17 0.35
CA GLU A 152 -10.85 -15.08 1.31
C GLU A 152 -9.53 -14.32 1.11
N LEU A 153 -8.42 -15.05 0.96
CA LEU A 153 -7.10 -14.45 0.69
C LEU A 153 -7.05 -13.70 -0.64
N ILE A 154 -7.73 -14.19 -1.68
CA ILE A 154 -7.83 -13.52 -3.00
C ILE A 154 -8.59 -12.18 -2.86
N GLN A 155 -9.68 -12.15 -2.09
CA GLN A 155 -10.43 -10.91 -1.86
C GLN A 155 -9.61 -9.88 -1.08
N ALA A 156 -8.84 -10.35 -0.10
CA ALA A 156 -7.98 -9.52 0.75
C ALA A 156 -6.53 -9.42 0.25
N ALA A 157 -6.23 -9.81 -0.99
CA ALA A 157 -4.84 -9.96 -1.47
C ALA A 157 -3.97 -8.70 -1.27
N PRO A 158 -4.46 -7.47 -1.56
CA PRO A 158 -3.71 -6.25 -1.27
C PRO A 158 -3.39 -6.03 0.21
N GLN A 159 -4.35 -6.33 1.09
CA GLN A 159 -4.25 -6.18 2.54
C GLN A 159 -3.26 -7.21 3.10
N VAL A 160 -3.38 -8.47 2.68
CA VAL A 160 -2.48 -9.57 3.04
C VAL A 160 -1.07 -9.27 2.57
N HIS A 161 -0.90 -8.81 1.33
CA HIS A 161 0.42 -8.44 0.80
C HIS A 161 1.07 -7.32 1.61
N LEU A 162 0.31 -6.25 1.92
CA LEU A 162 0.82 -5.13 2.71
C LEU A 162 1.22 -5.58 4.12
N ALA A 163 0.35 -6.30 4.81
CA ALA A 163 0.61 -6.79 6.16
C ALA A 163 1.85 -7.71 6.21
N THR A 164 1.94 -8.63 5.25
CA THR A 164 3.07 -9.57 5.14
C THR A 164 4.37 -8.82 4.85
N THR A 165 4.35 -7.84 3.95
CA THR A 165 5.53 -7.05 3.62
C THR A 165 5.98 -6.21 4.81
N LEU A 166 5.07 -5.56 5.52
CA LEU A 166 5.39 -4.77 6.71
C LEU A 166 5.93 -5.63 7.86
N LYS A 167 5.58 -6.91 7.92
CA LYS A 167 6.10 -7.83 8.93
C LYS A 167 7.54 -8.29 8.64
N MET A 168 7.90 -8.49 7.38
CA MET A 168 9.17 -9.14 7.01
C MET A 168 10.22 -8.18 6.48
N LEU A 169 9.84 -7.29 5.56
CA LEU A 169 10.78 -6.50 4.78
C LEU A 169 11.53 -5.43 5.61
N PRO A 170 10.94 -4.77 6.63
CA PRO A 170 11.68 -3.79 7.43
C PRO A 170 12.91 -4.38 8.12
N GLU A 171 12.79 -5.59 8.66
CA GLU A 171 13.90 -6.28 9.34
C GLU A 171 15.01 -6.61 8.35
N LEU A 172 14.66 -7.17 7.19
CA LEU A 172 15.63 -7.46 6.12
C LEU A 172 16.37 -6.20 5.66
N LEU A 173 15.63 -5.12 5.40
CA LEU A 173 16.20 -3.82 5.01
C LEU A 173 17.08 -3.22 6.11
N PHE A 174 16.76 -3.47 7.38
CA PHE A 174 17.55 -2.96 8.49
C PHE A 174 18.88 -3.69 8.67
N GLN A 175 18.89 -4.99 8.36
CA GLN A 175 20.03 -5.91 8.46
C GLN A 175 20.99 -5.83 7.28
N TRP A 176 20.53 -5.45 6.08
CA TRP A 176 21.39 -5.16 4.94
C TRP A 176 22.24 -3.90 5.23
N ARG A 177 23.41 -4.14 5.83
CA ARG A 177 24.46 -3.17 6.14
C ARG A 177 25.75 -3.64 5.50
#